data_AF-A0A8R1TRB4-F1
#
_entry.id   AF-A0A8R1TRB4-F1
#
_cell.length_a   1.000
_cell.length_b   1.000
_cell.length_c   1.000
_cell.angle_alpha   90.00
_cell.angle_beta   90.00
_cell.angle_gamma   90.00
#
_symmetry.space_group_name_H-M   'P 1'
#
loop_
_entity.id
_entity.type
_entity.pdbx_description
1 polymer ?
#
loop_
_entity_poly.entity_id
_entity_poly.type
_entity_poly.pdbx_seq_one_letter_code
_entity_poly.pdbx_strand_id
1 'polypeptide(L)'
;MIIFWIIILSLSPSSTIVQANDKTVITLKDLTEVIIERNCLCEKNTENFKKNDDYILLLLKISSVRIVSTLQNLAHHINAEITYLIELSRWRLIEEMSKYFPRLFTQQSVIDSIDALIDNIRNQLFITTEISPQQIENEIQKMVQEFFVQLIPPTFLCITTGPCKSVSQSYANCLQNNSPFWRAFFGMEPGKISTILWQTILKYRLIEGTIDKLHRLAMEVEVFNNSCITSHVEIEGCISSCIPMKHEVNDCKKDCKHAVHACLHDGASDWDSFIAILQKLIINFDKGFVELEKGIIRSISYALEIQAPMIAKTVLRKCGRINFAKTFDTIRQIDNQKPDPVQRRAVFMIREVKRRKN
;
A
#
# COMPACT_ATOMS: atom_id res chain seq x y z
N MET A 1 -17.70 -7.10 13.79
CA MET A 1 -18.66 -6.77 14.87
C MET A 1 -20.09 -6.74 14.35
N ILE A 2 -20.46 -6.21 13.18
CA ILE A 2 -21.81 -6.37 12.60
C ILE A 2 -22.05 -7.83 12.21
N ILE A 3 -21.06 -8.50 11.61
CA ILE A 3 -21.21 -9.94 11.28
C ILE A 3 -21.12 -10.83 12.52
N PHE A 4 -20.19 -10.53 13.45
CA PHE A 4 -20.14 -11.16 14.78
C PHE A 4 -21.42 -10.90 15.61
N TRP A 5 -22.07 -9.74 15.44
CA TRP A 5 -23.37 -9.46 16.05
C TRP A 5 -24.50 -10.20 15.34
N ILE A 6 -24.46 -10.34 14.02
CA ILE A 6 -25.46 -11.13 13.28
C ILE A 6 -25.44 -12.58 13.78
N ILE A 7 -24.25 -13.17 14.02
CA ILE A 7 -24.12 -14.52 14.60
C ILE A 7 -24.74 -14.59 16.00
N ILE A 8 -24.45 -13.62 16.87
CA ILE A 8 -24.95 -13.60 18.25
C ILE A 8 -26.47 -13.28 18.31
N LEU A 9 -27.02 -12.49 17.38
CA LEU A 9 -28.43 -12.07 17.38
C LEU A 9 -29.36 -13.05 16.65
N SER A 10 -28.88 -13.81 15.66
CA SER A 10 -29.75 -14.75 14.92
C SER A 10 -30.08 -16.02 15.70
N LEU A 11 -29.38 -16.29 16.81
CA LEU A 11 -29.46 -17.56 17.55
C LEU A 11 -30.01 -17.41 18.99
N SER A 12 -30.36 -16.20 19.43
CA SER A 12 -31.06 -16.04 20.71
C SER A 12 -32.51 -16.53 20.60
N PRO A 13 -32.91 -17.60 21.31
CA PRO A 13 -34.26 -18.14 21.21
C PRO A 13 -35.27 -17.17 21.80
N SER A 14 -36.28 -16.83 21.01
CA SER A 14 -37.48 -16.13 21.46
C SER A 14 -38.08 -16.84 22.66
N SER A 15 -38.11 -16.15 23.79
CA SER A 15 -38.62 -16.61 25.08
C SER A 15 -40.07 -17.09 24.99
N THR A 16 -40.29 -18.40 24.99
CA THR A 16 -41.61 -18.98 25.27
C THR A 16 -41.82 -19.09 26.78
N ILE A 17 -42.77 -18.30 27.26
CA ILE A 17 -43.28 -18.25 28.64
C ILE A 17 -43.97 -19.60 28.93
N VAL A 18 -43.43 -20.39 29.86
CA VAL A 18 -44.11 -21.58 30.37
C VAL A 18 -44.82 -21.24 31.68
N GLN A 19 -46.14 -21.43 31.64
CA GLN A 19 -47.10 -21.20 32.70
C GLN A 19 -46.88 -22.20 33.84
N ALA A 20 -46.67 -21.70 35.07
CA ALA A 20 -46.52 -22.49 36.27
C ALA A 20 -47.88 -23.05 36.74
N ASN A 21 -47.92 -24.34 37.06
CA ASN A 21 -49.07 -25.00 37.65
C ASN A 21 -48.81 -25.28 39.13
N ASP A 22 -49.80 -24.95 39.95
CA ASP A 22 -49.82 -25.05 41.41
C ASP A 22 -49.81 -26.49 41.93
N LYS A 23 -49.30 -26.63 43.16
CA LYS A 23 -49.40 -27.75 44.11
C LYS A 23 -48.32 -28.82 44.03
N THR A 24 -47.14 -28.49 44.51
CA THR A 24 -46.31 -29.45 45.24
C THR A 24 -45.69 -28.74 46.44
N VAL A 25 -45.98 -29.27 47.64
CA VAL A 25 -45.46 -28.79 48.91
C VAL A 25 -43.98 -29.15 48.96
N ILE A 26 -43.12 -28.18 48.65
CA ILE A 26 -41.66 -28.34 48.60
C ILE A 26 -41.16 -28.44 50.03
N THR A 27 -40.64 -29.61 50.41
CA THR A 27 -39.96 -29.81 51.69
C THR A 27 -38.50 -29.36 51.60
N LEU A 28 -37.88 -29.03 52.74
CA LEU A 28 -36.49 -28.54 52.77
C LEU A 28 -35.48 -29.56 52.19
N LYS A 29 -35.83 -30.86 52.18
CA LYS A 29 -35.08 -31.91 51.47
C LYS A 29 -35.16 -31.76 49.95
N ASP A 30 -36.32 -31.38 49.42
CA ASP A 30 -36.49 -31.08 47.99
C ASP A 30 -35.64 -29.86 47.59
N LEU A 31 -35.42 -28.89 48.49
CA LEU A 31 -34.50 -27.78 48.24
C LEU A 31 -33.03 -28.20 48.18
N THR A 32 -32.64 -29.29 48.86
CA THR A 32 -31.26 -29.77 48.83
C THR A 32 -30.98 -30.59 47.57
N GLU A 33 -31.98 -31.32 47.06
CA GLU A 33 -31.94 -31.95 45.73
C GLU A 33 -32.16 -30.95 44.58
N VAL A 34 -32.76 -29.78 44.81
CA VAL A 34 -32.83 -28.75 43.76
C VAL A 34 -31.52 -27.95 43.64
N ILE A 35 -30.64 -28.02 44.66
CA ILE A 35 -29.21 -27.71 44.53
C ILE A 35 -28.46 -28.97 44.06
N ILE A 36 -29.10 -29.87 43.30
CA ILE A 36 -28.36 -30.58 42.27
C ILE A 36 -27.66 -29.46 41.50
N GLU A 37 -26.34 -29.43 41.65
CA GLU A 37 -25.43 -28.95 40.64
C GLU A 37 -25.97 -29.48 39.31
N ARG A 38 -26.87 -28.71 38.67
CA ARG A 38 -27.11 -28.80 37.25
C ARG A 38 -25.84 -28.23 36.64
N ASN A 39 -24.75 -28.98 36.81
CA ASN A 39 -23.71 -29.08 35.82
C ASN A 39 -24.50 -29.19 34.52
N CYS A 40 -24.43 -28.15 33.69
CA CYS A 40 -24.99 -28.22 32.36
C CYS A 40 -24.30 -29.39 31.66
N LEU A 41 -24.88 -30.58 31.78
CA LEU A 41 -24.54 -31.71 30.96
C LEU A 41 -25.13 -31.35 29.61
N CYS A 42 -24.33 -30.65 28.81
CA CYS A 42 -24.65 -30.35 27.43
C CYS A 42 -24.70 -31.70 26.73
N GLU A 43 -25.89 -32.29 26.67
CA GLU A 43 -26.08 -33.59 26.08
C GLU A 43 -25.63 -33.47 24.62
N LYS A 44 -24.58 -34.23 24.26
CA LYS A 44 -23.93 -34.14 22.95
C LYS A 44 -24.89 -34.67 21.87
N ASN A 45 -25.87 -33.87 21.45
CA ASN A 45 -26.71 -34.21 20.30
C ASN A 45 -25.90 -34.01 19.01
N THR A 46 -25.07 -35.00 18.68
CA THR A 46 -24.08 -34.98 17.59
C THR A 46 -24.60 -34.49 16.24
N GLU A 47 -25.90 -34.69 15.95
CA GLU A 47 -26.52 -34.21 14.70
C GLU A 47 -26.73 -32.68 14.68
N ASN A 48 -27.15 -32.09 15.80
CA ASN A 48 -27.23 -30.63 15.95
C ASN A 48 -25.84 -29.99 15.89
N PHE A 49 -24.82 -30.63 16.50
CA PHE A 49 -23.44 -30.16 16.43
C PHE A 49 -22.92 -30.10 14.98
N LYS A 50 -23.10 -31.17 14.19
CA LYS A 50 -22.69 -31.19 12.77
C LYS A 50 -23.36 -30.09 11.94
N LYS A 51 -24.67 -29.90 12.11
CA LYS A 51 -25.41 -28.86 11.36
C LYS A 51 -24.94 -27.45 11.74
N ASN A 52 -24.63 -27.22 13.01
CA ASN A 52 -24.07 -25.95 13.48
C ASN A 52 -22.63 -25.74 13.00
N ASP A 53 -21.80 -26.79 13.00
CA ASP A 53 -20.44 -26.75 12.45
C ASP A 53 -20.46 -26.32 10.97
N ASP A 54 -21.32 -26.95 10.16
CA ASP A 54 -21.49 -26.62 8.74
C ASP A 54 -21.99 -25.19 8.52
N TYR A 55 -22.93 -24.72 9.36
CA TYR A 55 -23.45 -23.35 9.30
C TYR A 55 -22.38 -22.30 9.64
N ILE A 56 -21.58 -22.53 10.68
CA ILE A 56 -20.48 -21.63 11.07
C ILE A 56 -19.40 -21.61 10.01
N LEU A 57 -19.03 -22.78 9.47
CA LEU A 57 -18.08 -22.87 8.37
C LEU A 57 -18.59 -22.09 7.14
N LEU A 58 -19.87 -22.21 6.81
CA LEU A 58 -20.48 -21.44 5.72
C LEU A 58 -20.42 -19.92 5.98
N LEU A 59 -20.69 -19.47 7.20
CA LEU A 59 -20.60 -18.06 7.57
C LEU A 59 -19.17 -17.51 7.53
N LEU A 60 -18.19 -18.28 8.02
CA LEU A 60 -16.78 -17.94 7.92
C LEU A 60 -16.35 -17.84 6.46
N LYS A 61 -16.75 -18.80 5.61
CA LYS A 61 -16.51 -18.78 4.16
C LYS A 61 -17.14 -17.55 3.49
N ILE A 62 -18.43 -17.27 3.71
CA ILE A 62 -19.08 -16.07 3.14
C ILE A 62 -18.36 -14.79 3.58
N SER A 63 -17.92 -14.72 4.84
CA SER A 63 -17.19 -13.58 5.38
C SER A 63 -15.80 -13.43 4.75
N SER A 64 -15.07 -14.54 4.61
CA SER A 64 -13.76 -14.57 3.96
C SER A 64 -13.85 -14.10 2.51
N VAL A 65 -14.81 -14.57 1.72
CA VAL A 65 -15.04 -14.15 0.33
C VAL A 65 -15.28 -12.64 0.23
N ARG A 66 -16.09 -12.07 1.14
CA ARG A 66 -16.33 -10.62 1.18
C ARG A 66 -15.07 -9.83 1.52
N ILE A 67 -14.26 -10.31 2.47
CA ILE A 67 -12.99 -9.70 2.86
C ILE A 67 -11.99 -9.78 1.71
N VAL A 68 -11.82 -10.97 1.11
CA VAL A 68 -10.96 -11.22 -0.04
C VAL A 68 -11.29 -10.27 -1.20
N SER A 69 -12.56 -10.16 -1.57
CA SER A 69 -13.00 -9.22 -2.61
C SER A 69 -12.69 -7.76 -2.25
N THR A 70 -12.82 -7.38 -0.98
CA THR A 70 -12.47 -6.03 -0.51
C THR A 70 -10.97 -5.77 -0.62
N LEU A 71 -10.13 -6.74 -0.26
CA LEU A 71 -8.67 -6.65 -0.35
C LEU A 71 -8.20 -6.60 -1.80
N GLN A 72 -8.79 -7.39 -2.69
CA GLN A 72 -8.51 -7.35 -4.13
C GLN A 72 -8.85 -5.98 -4.73
N ASN A 73 -10.02 -5.42 -4.39
CA ASN A 73 -10.40 -4.07 -4.81
C ASN A 73 -9.44 -3.01 -4.25
N LEU A 74 -9.01 -3.15 -3.00
CA LEU A 74 -8.02 -2.26 -2.41
C LEU A 74 -6.68 -2.32 -3.15
N ALA A 75 -6.16 -3.52 -3.41
CA ALA A 75 -4.91 -3.73 -4.15
C ALA A 75 -4.99 -3.08 -5.55
N HIS A 76 -6.06 -3.37 -6.29
CA HIS A 76 -6.29 -2.81 -7.62
C HIS A 76 -6.32 -1.27 -7.58
N HIS A 77 -7.03 -0.69 -6.61
CA HIS A 77 -7.14 0.75 -6.49
C HIS A 77 -5.81 1.42 -6.10
N ILE A 78 -5.03 0.81 -5.21
CA ILE A 78 -3.69 1.31 -4.85
C ILE A 78 -2.78 1.31 -6.08
N ASN A 79 -2.79 0.23 -6.87
CA ASN A 79 -2.01 0.16 -8.10
C ASN A 79 -2.45 1.21 -9.13
N ALA A 80 -3.76 1.49 -9.23
CA ALA A 80 -4.29 2.57 -10.06
C ALA A 80 -3.85 3.96 -9.55
N GLU A 81 -3.87 4.21 -8.24
CA GLU A 81 -3.37 5.47 -7.67
C GLU A 81 -1.86 5.65 -7.87
N ILE A 82 -1.05 4.60 -7.72
CA ILE A 82 0.40 4.64 -7.98
C ILE A 82 0.64 4.95 -9.46
N THR A 83 -0.04 4.25 -10.37
CA THR A 83 0.07 4.47 -11.81
C THR A 83 -0.28 5.92 -12.18
N TYR A 84 -1.37 6.44 -11.61
CA TYR A 84 -1.74 7.84 -11.79
C TYR A 84 -0.66 8.81 -11.28
N LEU A 85 -0.06 8.55 -10.12
CA LEU A 85 1.00 9.42 -9.58
C LEU A 85 2.25 9.41 -10.44
N ILE A 86 2.64 8.26 -11.00
CA ILE A 86 3.77 8.14 -11.93
C ILE A 86 3.52 9.01 -13.17
N GLU A 87 2.36 8.88 -13.80
CA GLU A 87 2.01 9.68 -14.99
C GLU A 87 1.86 11.16 -14.66
N LEU A 88 1.29 11.48 -13.49
CA LEU A 88 1.16 12.85 -13.03
C LEU A 88 2.54 13.49 -12.82
N SER A 89 3.51 12.74 -12.28
CA SER A 89 4.88 13.22 -12.13
C SER A 89 5.58 13.41 -13.47
N ARG A 90 5.39 12.51 -14.45
CA ARG A 90 5.87 12.73 -15.83
C ARG A 90 5.34 14.05 -16.38
N TRP A 91 4.02 14.25 -16.31
CA TRP A 91 3.36 15.45 -16.79
C TRP A 91 3.84 16.72 -16.08
N ARG A 92 3.90 16.71 -14.74
CA ARG A 92 4.36 17.87 -13.95
C ARG A 92 5.82 18.21 -14.19
N LEU A 93 6.70 17.22 -14.32
CA LEU A 93 8.10 17.46 -14.64
C LEU A 93 8.23 18.17 -15.98
N ILE A 94 7.52 17.69 -17.00
CA ILE A 94 7.51 18.32 -18.32
C ILE A 94 6.92 19.73 -18.24
N GLU A 95 5.78 19.92 -17.59
CA GLU A 95 5.12 21.22 -17.44
C GLU A 95 6.03 22.22 -16.74
N GLU A 96 6.53 21.91 -15.54
CA GLU A 96 7.36 22.82 -14.76
C GLU A 96 8.72 23.06 -15.40
N MET A 97 9.39 22.04 -15.94
CA MET A 97 10.64 22.25 -16.66
C MET A 97 10.41 23.10 -17.93
N SER A 98 9.28 22.94 -18.63
CA SER A 98 9.00 23.74 -19.83
C SER A 98 8.75 25.21 -19.48
N LYS A 99 8.18 25.46 -18.31
CA LYS A 99 7.95 26.80 -17.75
C LYS A 99 9.25 27.47 -17.30
N TYR A 100 10.10 26.77 -16.54
CA TYR A 100 11.33 27.37 -15.97
C TYR A 100 12.54 27.29 -16.91
N PHE A 101 12.63 26.23 -17.72
CA PHE A 101 13.76 25.92 -18.59
C PHE A 101 13.32 25.53 -20.01
N PRO A 102 12.49 26.33 -20.71
CA PRO A 102 11.89 25.97 -22.00
C PRO A 102 12.94 25.55 -23.05
N ARG A 103 14.12 26.13 -22.98
CA ARG A 103 15.22 25.89 -23.93
C ARG A 103 15.77 24.47 -23.88
N LEU A 104 15.73 23.82 -22.72
CA LEU A 104 16.17 22.42 -22.59
C LEU A 104 15.38 21.49 -23.52
N PHE A 105 14.11 21.79 -23.77
CA PHE A 105 13.24 20.99 -24.66
C PHE A 105 13.50 21.17 -26.15
N THR A 106 14.47 22.01 -26.53
CA THR A 106 15.03 21.96 -27.89
C THR A 106 15.88 20.69 -28.12
N GLN A 107 16.31 20.03 -27.04
CA GLN A 107 17.12 18.82 -27.05
C GLN A 107 16.24 17.61 -26.75
N GLN A 108 16.06 16.71 -27.72
CA GLN A 108 15.21 15.52 -27.57
C GLN A 108 15.65 14.62 -26.40
N SER A 109 16.95 14.57 -26.13
CA SER A 109 17.52 13.79 -25.03
C SER A 109 16.96 14.18 -23.66
N VAL A 110 16.43 15.40 -23.49
CA VAL A 110 15.81 15.82 -22.23
C VAL A 110 14.48 15.10 -22.03
N ILE A 111 13.65 15.02 -23.07
CA ILE A 111 12.37 14.27 -23.02
C ILE A 111 12.67 12.79 -22.80
N ASP A 112 13.59 12.22 -23.60
CA ASP A 112 13.99 10.81 -23.49
C ASP A 112 14.50 10.47 -22.07
N SER A 113 15.23 11.38 -21.44
CA SER A 113 15.73 11.18 -20.07
C SER A 113 14.62 11.18 -19.02
N ILE A 114 13.60 12.04 -19.17
CA ILE A 114 12.43 12.07 -18.29
C ILE A 114 11.65 10.76 -18.46
N ASP A 115 11.39 10.34 -19.69
CA ASP A 115 10.66 9.11 -19.96
C ASP A 115 11.39 7.88 -19.42
N ALA A 116 12.71 7.79 -19.65
CA ALA A 116 13.54 6.73 -19.09
C ALA A 116 13.51 6.71 -17.55
N LEU A 117 13.58 7.86 -16.89
CA LEU A 117 13.46 7.95 -15.42
C LEU A 117 12.11 7.42 -14.95
N ILE A 118 11.02 7.87 -15.56
CA ILE A 118 9.65 7.50 -15.18
C ILE A 118 9.39 6.00 -15.42
N ASP A 119 9.81 5.48 -16.57
CA ASP A 119 9.64 4.06 -16.90
C ASP A 119 10.48 3.17 -15.96
N ASN A 120 11.68 3.61 -15.60
CA ASN A 120 12.50 2.91 -14.62
C ASN A 120 11.86 2.92 -13.22
N ILE A 121 11.28 4.04 -12.77
CA ILE A 121 10.52 4.09 -11.51
C ILE A 121 9.34 3.11 -11.55
N ARG A 122 8.58 3.10 -12.66
CA ARG A 122 7.46 2.18 -12.86
C ARG A 122 7.92 0.72 -12.75
N ASN A 123 9.02 0.36 -13.41
CA ASN A 123 9.57 -0.99 -13.36
C ASN A 123 9.94 -1.40 -11.93
N GLN A 124 10.51 -0.51 -11.12
CA GLN A 124 10.86 -0.80 -9.73
C GLN A 124 9.64 -0.99 -8.82
N LEU A 125 8.51 -0.36 -9.16
CA LEU A 125 7.27 -0.46 -8.39
C LEU A 125 6.50 -1.74 -8.68
N PHE A 126 6.51 -2.22 -9.92
CA PHE A 126 5.70 -3.37 -10.36
C PHE A 126 6.53 -4.62 -10.69
N ILE A 127 7.79 -4.68 -10.27
CA ILE A 127 8.60 -5.88 -10.46
C ILE A 127 8.10 -7.00 -9.54
N THR A 128 7.76 -8.14 -10.16
CA THR A 128 7.16 -9.29 -9.49
C THR A 128 8.17 -10.14 -8.71
N THR A 129 9.47 -9.98 -9.00
CA THR A 129 10.53 -10.73 -8.31
C THR A 129 10.84 -10.13 -6.94
N GLU A 130 11.13 -11.01 -5.97
CA GLU A 130 11.69 -10.61 -4.69
C GLU A 130 13.10 -10.02 -4.92
N ILE A 131 13.26 -8.75 -4.57
CA ILE A 131 14.52 -8.01 -4.68
C ILE A 131 14.84 -7.46 -3.29
N SER A 132 16.10 -7.55 -2.88
CA SER A 132 16.49 -7.05 -1.56
C SER A 132 16.38 -5.52 -1.49
N PRO A 133 16.06 -4.94 -0.32
CA PRO A 133 16.01 -3.49 -0.16
C PRO A 133 17.30 -2.77 -0.60
N GLN A 134 18.46 -3.40 -0.43
CA GLN A 134 19.77 -2.88 -0.85
C GLN A 134 19.95 -2.90 -2.37
N GLN A 135 19.44 -3.92 -3.06
CA GLN A 135 19.47 -3.95 -4.53
C GLN A 135 18.59 -2.83 -5.11
N ILE A 136 17.39 -2.63 -4.55
CA ILE A 136 16.50 -1.52 -4.93
C ILE A 136 17.20 -0.17 -4.72
N GLU A 137 17.89 0.03 -3.59
CA GLU A 137 18.66 1.25 -3.32
C GLU A 137 19.71 1.53 -4.39
N ASN A 138 20.52 0.52 -4.73
CA ASN A 138 21.58 0.64 -5.74
C ASN A 138 21.02 0.93 -7.14
N GLU A 139 19.92 0.27 -7.51
CA GLU A 139 19.27 0.47 -8.82
C GLU A 139 18.65 1.87 -8.93
N ILE A 140 18.00 2.36 -7.87
CA ILE A 140 17.47 3.72 -7.82
C ILE A 140 18.59 4.75 -7.88
N GLN A 141 19.67 4.55 -7.12
CA GLN A 141 20.82 5.43 -7.19
C GLN A 141 21.36 5.46 -8.62
N LYS A 142 21.56 4.31 -9.26
CA LYS A 142 22.02 4.23 -10.65
C LYS A 142 21.10 4.99 -11.61
N MET A 143 19.79 4.74 -11.53
CA MET A 143 18.77 5.38 -12.37
C MET A 143 18.78 6.92 -12.25
N VAL A 144 18.78 7.44 -11.01
CA VAL A 144 18.82 8.89 -10.77
C VAL A 144 20.12 9.48 -11.30
N GLN A 145 21.24 8.79 -11.10
CA GLN A 145 22.54 9.25 -11.62
C GLN A 145 22.56 9.28 -13.14
N GLU A 146 22.03 8.25 -13.81
CA GLU A 146 21.92 8.20 -15.27
C GLU A 146 21.07 9.35 -15.82
N PHE A 147 19.93 9.65 -15.19
CA PHE A 147 19.10 10.81 -15.55
C PHE A 147 19.90 12.11 -15.54
N PHE A 148 20.59 12.43 -14.44
CA PHE A 148 21.38 13.65 -14.36
C PHE A 148 22.59 13.65 -15.30
N VAL A 149 23.22 12.50 -15.55
CA VAL A 149 24.31 12.37 -16.53
C VAL A 149 23.81 12.73 -17.95
N GLN A 150 22.62 12.26 -18.33
CA GLN A 150 22.01 12.57 -19.63
C GLN A 150 21.64 14.05 -19.78
N LEU A 151 21.39 14.76 -18.66
CA LEU A 151 21.10 16.19 -18.68
C LEU A 151 22.34 17.08 -18.80
N ILE A 152 23.55 16.59 -18.56
CA ILE A 152 24.76 17.44 -18.62
C ILE A 152 24.98 18.09 -20.00
N PRO A 153 24.94 17.35 -21.13
CA PRO A 153 25.09 17.97 -22.45
C PRO A 153 24.03 19.07 -22.73
N PRO A 154 22.71 18.82 -22.61
CA PRO A 154 21.72 19.87 -22.88
C PRO A 154 21.83 21.04 -21.88
N THR A 155 22.13 20.80 -20.60
CA THR A 155 22.38 21.87 -19.63
C THR A 155 23.50 22.79 -20.09
N PHE A 156 24.63 22.26 -20.57
CA PHE A 156 25.72 23.09 -21.09
C PHE A 156 25.36 23.80 -22.40
N LEU A 157 24.75 23.09 -23.35
CA LEU A 157 24.43 23.66 -24.67
C LEU A 157 23.38 24.78 -24.59
N CYS A 158 22.51 24.74 -23.57
CA CYS A 158 21.43 25.70 -23.35
C CYS A 158 21.72 26.75 -22.26
N ILE A 159 22.96 26.83 -21.77
CA ILE A 159 23.28 27.61 -20.56
C ILE A 159 23.27 29.14 -20.76
N THR A 160 23.56 29.59 -21.97
CA THR A 160 23.62 31.02 -22.32
C THR A 160 22.22 31.58 -22.57
N THR A 161 21.99 32.90 -22.48
CA THR A 161 20.69 33.56 -22.70
C THR A 161 20.10 33.44 -24.11
N GLY A 162 20.89 32.98 -25.10
CA GLY A 162 20.45 32.74 -26.48
C GLY A 162 19.89 31.33 -26.75
N PRO A 163 19.77 30.95 -28.04
CA PRO A 163 19.39 29.59 -28.46
C PRO A 163 20.39 28.55 -27.96
N CYS A 164 19.92 27.32 -27.75
CA CYS A 164 20.82 26.21 -27.44
C CYS A 164 21.77 25.98 -28.60
N LYS A 165 23.05 25.78 -28.28
CA LYS A 165 24.11 25.61 -29.28
C LYS A 165 24.03 24.23 -29.92
N SER A 166 24.15 24.16 -31.24
CA SER A 166 24.39 22.91 -31.97
C SER A 166 25.90 22.68 -32.14
N VAL A 167 26.32 21.42 -32.06
CA VAL A 167 27.73 21.02 -32.04
C VAL A 167 28.00 19.85 -32.97
N SER A 168 29.26 19.63 -33.33
CA SER A 168 29.68 18.43 -34.07
C SER A 168 29.50 17.16 -33.23
N GLN A 169 29.38 16.02 -33.90
CA GLN A 169 29.30 14.72 -33.22
C GLN A 169 30.52 14.47 -32.32
N SER A 170 31.71 14.88 -32.74
CA SER A 170 32.93 14.76 -31.92
C SER A 170 32.84 15.53 -30.60
N TYR A 171 32.27 16.73 -30.63
CA TYR A 171 32.09 17.55 -29.43
C TYR A 171 30.96 17.00 -28.55
N ALA A 172 29.84 16.55 -29.14
CA ALA A 172 28.77 15.87 -28.42
C ALA A 172 29.28 14.61 -27.69
N ASN A 173 30.11 13.80 -28.36
CA ASN A 173 30.76 12.64 -27.76
C ASN A 173 31.70 13.05 -26.61
N CYS A 174 32.44 14.16 -26.73
CA CYS A 174 33.26 14.68 -25.63
C CYS A 174 32.42 15.04 -24.40
N LEU A 175 31.30 15.75 -24.60
CA LEU A 175 30.38 16.09 -23.52
C LEU A 175 29.84 14.81 -22.86
N GLN A 176 29.34 13.88 -23.66
CA GLN A 176 28.76 12.62 -23.16
C GLN A 176 29.77 11.80 -22.35
N ASN A 177 30.99 11.61 -22.88
CA ASN A 177 32.02 10.81 -22.23
C ASN A 177 32.50 11.40 -20.90
N ASN A 178 32.41 12.71 -20.72
CA ASN A 178 32.81 13.38 -19.48
C ASN A 178 31.63 13.62 -18.51
N SER A 179 30.39 13.46 -18.95
CA SER A 179 29.18 13.73 -18.16
C SER A 179 29.13 13.00 -16.80
N PRO A 180 29.57 11.73 -16.68
CA PRO A 180 29.64 11.05 -15.38
C PRO A 180 30.47 11.79 -14.32
N PHE A 181 31.53 12.50 -14.73
CA PHE A 181 32.39 13.26 -13.81
C PHE A 181 31.80 14.63 -13.45
N TRP A 182 30.85 15.12 -14.23
CA TRP A 182 30.29 16.47 -14.14
C TRP A 182 28.91 16.52 -13.47
N ARG A 183 28.34 15.37 -13.13
CA ARG A 183 27.08 15.26 -12.40
C ARG A 183 27.02 16.07 -11.09
N ALA A 184 28.17 16.34 -10.47
CA ALA A 184 28.27 17.16 -9.27
C ALA A 184 27.78 18.61 -9.47
N PHE A 185 27.68 19.10 -10.72
CA PHE A 185 27.11 20.40 -11.01
C PHE A 185 25.63 20.54 -10.65
N PHE A 186 24.91 19.44 -10.45
CA PHE A 186 23.53 19.44 -9.94
C PHE A 186 23.44 19.53 -8.40
N GLY A 187 24.58 19.60 -7.71
CA GLY A 187 24.63 19.71 -6.25
C GLY A 187 24.29 18.41 -5.53
N MET A 188 23.70 18.55 -4.33
CA MET A 188 23.41 17.42 -3.43
C MET A 188 22.02 16.80 -3.65
N GLU A 189 21.15 17.46 -4.41
CA GLU A 189 19.77 17.04 -4.63
C GLU A 189 19.66 15.65 -5.29
N PRO A 190 20.49 15.24 -6.28
CA PRO A 190 20.45 13.88 -6.83
C PRO A 190 20.57 12.77 -5.78
N GLY A 191 21.41 12.98 -4.76
CA GLY A 191 21.55 12.03 -3.65
C GLY A 191 20.29 11.98 -2.79
N LYS A 192 19.72 13.14 -2.45
CA LYS A 192 18.47 13.22 -1.68
C LYS A 192 17.29 12.60 -2.44
N ILE A 193 17.18 12.86 -3.74
CA ILE A 193 16.16 12.30 -4.62
C ILE A 193 16.27 10.77 -4.62
N SER A 194 17.49 10.23 -4.73
CA SER A 194 17.72 8.78 -4.69
C SER A 194 17.19 8.17 -3.39
N THR A 195 17.53 8.76 -2.24
CA THR A 195 17.03 8.30 -0.92
C THR A 195 15.51 8.39 -0.80
N ILE A 196 14.91 9.51 -1.25
CA ILE A 196 13.46 9.72 -1.18
C ILE A 196 12.71 8.73 -2.08
N LEU A 197 13.18 8.53 -3.31
CA LEU A 197 12.63 7.55 -4.24
C LEU A 197 12.72 6.13 -3.68
N TRP A 198 13.87 5.76 -3.12
CA TRP A 198 14.05 4.46 -2.47
C TRP A 198 13.06 4.22 -1.33
N GLN A 199 12.92 5.17 -0.42
CA GLN A 199 11.93 5.08 0.65
C GLN A 199 10.50 5.00 0.12
N THR A 200 10.21 5.72 -0.96
CA THR A 200 8.87 5.76 -1.58
C THR A 200 8.54 4.43 -2.25
N ILE A 201 9.48 3.86 -3.00
CA ILE A 201 9.33 2.55 -3.64
C ILE A 201 9.17 1.45 -2.58
N LEU A 202 10.03 1.42 -1.55
CA LEU A 202 9.89 0.48 -0.45
C LEU A 202 8.55 0.60 0.27
N LYS A 203 8.07 1.83 0.47
CA LYS A 203 6.78 2.10 1.08
C LYS A 203 5.63 1.48 0.27
N TYR A 204 5.59 1.66 -1.05
CA TYR A 204 4.54 1.08 -1.89
C TYR A 204 4.62 -0.45 -1.95
N ARG A 205 5.82 -1.01 -2.08
CA ARG A 205 6.02 -2.47 -2.05
C ARG A 205 5.62 -3.07 -0.70
N LEU A 206 5.88 -2.35 0.40
CA LEU A 206 5.44 -2.79 1.73
C LEU A 206 3.91 -2.71 1.87
N ILE A 207 3.25 -1.72 1.26
CA ILE A 207 1.78 -1.66 1.20
C ILE A 207 1.24 -2.90 0.47
N GLU A 208 1.74 -3.18 -0.74
CA GLU A 208 1.36 -4.35 -1.54
C GLU A 208 1.57 -5.66 -0.76
N GLY A 209 2.79 -5.88 -0.24
CA GLY A 209 3.09 -7.07 0.54
C GLY A 209 2.27 -7.19 1.83
N THR A 210 1.82 -6.08 2.42
CA THR A 210 0.92 -6.12 3.58
C THR A 210 -0.51 -6.49 3.18
N ILE A 211 -0.98 -6.04 2.00
CA ILE A 211 -2.27 -6.46 1.44
C ILE A 211 -2.25 -7.94 1.10
N ASP A 212 -1.16 -8.44 0.53
CA ASP A 212 -1.00 -9.87 0.23
C ASP A 212 -1.02 -10.72 1.51
N LYS A 213 -0.39 -10.26 2.59
CA LYS A 213 -0.46 -10.94 3.89
C LYS A 213 -1.88 -10.96 4.45
N LEU A 214 -2.61 -9.84 4.38
CA LEU A 214 -4.03 -9.80 4.76
C LEU A 214 -4.88 -10.74 3.90
N HIS A 215 -4.57 -10.83 2.60
CA HIS A 215 -5.27 -11.73 1.68
C HIS A 215 -5.02 -13.19 2.04
N ARG A 216 -3.78 -13.57 2.36
CA ARG A 216 -3.45 -14.92 2.86
C ARG A 216 -4.17 -15.25 4.16
N LEU A 217 -4.14 -14.34 5.15
CA LEU A 217 -4.89 -14.51 6.40
C LEU A 217 -6.39 -14.69 6.15
N ALA A 218 -6.95 -13.95 5.19
CA ALA A 218 -8.36 -14.09 4.83
C ALA A 218 -8.67 -15.44 4.16
N MET A 219 -7.76 -16.00 3.38
CA MET A 219 -7.91 -17.34 2.78
C MET A 219 -7.67 -18.47 3.78
N GLU A 220 -6.77 -18.31 4.75
CA GLU A 220 -6.51 -19.32 5.79
C GLU A 220 -7.75 -19.60 6.65
N VAL A 221 -8.68 -18.64 6.74
CA VAL A 221 -10.01 -18.84 7.35
C VAL A 221 -10.80 -19.97 6.67
N GLU A 222 -10.57 -20.25 5.39
CA GLU A 222 -11.22 -21.36 4.68
C GLU A 222 -10.69 -22.74 5.11
N VAL A 223 -9.54 -22.78 5.78
CA VAL A 223 -8.79 -24.00 6.17
C VAL A 223 -8.83 -24.24 7.69
N PHE A 224 -9.69 -23.54 8.45
CA PHE A 224 -9.78 -23.73 9.90
C PHE A 224 -9.95 -25.22 10.27
N ASN A 225 -9.12 -25.67 11.22
CA ASN A 225 -9.17 -27.03 11.74
C ASN A 225 -10.53 -27.27 12.40
N ASN A 226 -11.19 -28.39 12.04
CA ASN A 226 -12.47 -28.81 12.60
C ASN A 226 -12.48 -28.73 14.14
N SER A 227 -11.34 -28.96 14.80
CA SER A 227 -11.21 -28.88 16.27
C SER A 227 -11.60 -27.52 16.85
N CYS A 228 -11.31 -26.41 16.15
CA CYS A 228 -11.74 -25.09 16.59
C CYS A 228 -13.26 -24.94 16.52
N ILE A 229 -13.85 -25.29 15.38
CA ILE A 229 -15.29 -25.13 15.14
C ILE A 229 -16.06 -25.97 16.16
N THR A 230 -15.62 -27.22 16.37
CA THR A 230 -16.19 -28.10 17.39
C THR A 230 -16.15 -27.46 18.79
N SER A 231 -15.04 -26.85 19.20
CA SER A 231 -14.94 -26.20 20.52
C SER A 231 -15.92 -25.03 20.70
N HIS A 232 -16.19 -24.27 19.63
CA HIS A 232 -17.16 -23.19 19.67
C HIS A 232 -18.59 -23.71 19.76
N VAL A 233 -18.94 -24.71 18.93
CA VAL A 233 -20.28 -25.29 18.93
C VAL A 233 -20.56 -26.02 20.24
N GLU A 234 -19.56 -26.70 20.82
CA GLU A 234 -19.66 -27.30 22.17
C GLU A 234 -20.11 -26.27 23.22
N ILE A 235 -19.52 -25.07 23.23
CA ILE A 235 -19.87 -24.02 24.20
C ILE A 235 -21.22 -23.35 23.87
N GLU A 236 -21.55 -23.12 22.60
CA GLU A 236 -22.85 -22.55 22.22
C GLU A 236 -24.02 -23.50 22.51
N GLY A 237 -23.83 -24.80 22.23
CA GLY A 237 -24.79 -25.85 22.59
C GLY A 237 -25.04 -25.89 24.11
N CYS A 238 -23.99 -25.68 24.91
CA CYS A 238 -24.12 -25.51 26.36
C CYS A 238 -24.97 -24.29 26.74
N ILE A 239 -24.72 -23.11 26.14
CA ILE A 239 -25.50 -21.89 26.42
C ILE A 239 -26.99 -22.14 26.23
N SER A 240 -27.39 -22.79 25.13
CA SER A 240 -28.81 -23.09 24.86
C SER A 240 -29.44 -24.05 25.87
N SER A 241 -28.64 -24.93 26.48
CA SER A 241 -29.07 -25.91 27.47
C SER A 241 -29.12 -25.33 28.90
N CYS A 242 -28.34 -24.27 29.19
CA CYS A 242 -28.22 -23.66 30.52
C CYS A 242 -29.23 -22.54 30.83
N ILE A 243 -30.18 -22.24 29.94
CA ILE A 243 -31.14 -21.13 30.14
C ILE A 243 -32.26 -21.57 31.11
N PRO A 244 -31.97 -21.64 32.42
CA PRO A 244 -32.68 -20.76 33.35
C PRO A 244 -31.79 -19.92 34.29
N MET A 245 -30.45 -20.08 34.30
CA MET A 245 -29.59 -19.39 35.29
C MET A 245 -28.84 -18.18 34.70
N LYS A 246 -29.31 -16.95 35.03
CA LYS A 246 -28.68 -15.69 34.58
C LYS A 246 -27.17 -15.57 34.87
N HIS A 247 -26.68 -16.18 35.95
CA HIS A 247 -25.26 -16.13 36.31
C HIS A 247 -24.40 -17.02 35.39
N GLU A 248 -24.83 -18.24 35.11
CA GLU A 248 -24.13 -19.16 34.21
C GLU A 248 -24.09 -18.64 32.76
N VAL A 249 -25.13 -17.92 32.33
CA VAL A 249 -25.16 -17.28 30.99
C VAL A 249 -24.00 -16.30 30.81
N ASN A 250 -23.62 -15.54 31.85
CA ASN A 250 -22.51 -14.58 31.75
C ASN A 250 -21.16 -15.28 31.65
N ASP A 251 -20.96 -16.38 32.37
CA ASP A 251 -19.71 -17.13 32.33
C ASP A 251 -19.60 -17.96 31.04
N CYS A 252 -20.67 -18.60 30.59
CA CYS A 252 -20.70 -19.27 29.27
C CYS A 252 -20.45 -18.27 28.12
N LYS A 253 -20.95 -17.04 28.22
CA LYS A 253 -20.65 -15.97 27.25
C LYS A 253 -19.16 -15.61 27.23
N LYS A 254 -18.48 -15.62 28.38
CA LYS A 254 -17.02 -15.41 28.44
C LYS A 254 -16.27 -16.59 27.86
N ASP A 255 -16.70 -17.82 28.14
CA ASP A 255 -16.06 -19.03 27.64
C ASP A 255 -16.21 -19.15 26.13
N CYS A 256 -17.40 -18.85 25.58
CA CYS A 256 -17.63 -18.77 24.14
C CYS A 256 -16.71 -17.73 23.51
N LYS A 257 -16.65 -16.53 24.10
CA LYS A 257 -15.73 -15.47 23.66
C LYS A 257 -14.27 -15.93 23.73
N HIS A 258 -13.87 -16.67 24.76
CA HIS A 258 -12.52 -17.19 24.93
C HIS A 258 -12.18 -18.26 23.89
N ALA A 259 -13.09 -19.20 23.61
CA ALA A 259 -12.87 -20.23 22.59
C ALA A 259 -12.79 -19.64 21.18
N VAL A 260 -13.64 -18.67 20.86
CA VAL A 260 -13.53 -17.90 19.61
C VAL A 260 -12.19 -17.15 19.55
N HIS A 261 -11.82 -16.45 20.62
CA HIS A 261 -10.55 -15.75 20.66
C HIS A 261 -9.37 -16.70 20.55
N ALA A 262 -9.38 -17.85 21.23
CA ALA A 262 -8.32 -18.84 21.17
C ALA A 262 -8.21 -19.45 19.76
N CYS A 263 -9.34 -19.70 19.10
CA CYS A 263 -9.34 -20.18 17.72
C CYS A 263 -8.78 -19.15 16.73
N LEU A 264 -9.17 -17.88 16.88
CA LEU A 264 -8.82 -16.82 15.94
C LEU A 264 -7.59 -16.02 16.39
N HIS A 265 -6.92 -16.37 17.49
CA HIS A 265 -6.04 -15.45 18.23
C HIS A 265 -4.92 -14.89 17.34
N ASP A 266 -4.13 -15.79 16.78
CA ASP A 266 -2.93 -15.44 16.01
C ASP A 266 -3.35 -14.68 14.74
N GLY A 267 -4.33 -15.19 14.00
CA GLY A 267 -4.85 -14.53 12.80
C GLY A 267 -5.49 -13.16 13.08
N ALA A 268 -6.17 -12.99 14.22
CA ALA A 268 -6.80 -11.72 14.59
C ALA A 268 -5.77 -10.67 15.03
N SER A 269 -4.74 -11.09 15.76
CA SER A 269 -3.62 -10.24 16.19
C SER A 269 -2.77 -9.78 14.99
N ASP A 270 -2.44 -10.70 14.09
CA ASP A 270 -1.71 -10.40 12.86
C ASP A 270 -2.52 -9.48 11.95
N TRP A 271 -3.82 -9.74 11.81
CA TRP A 271 -4.73 -8.87 11.08
C TRP A 271 -4.71 -7.44 11.60
N ASP A 272 -4.85 -7.23 12.91
CA ASP A 272 -4.83 -5.88 13.51
C ASP A 272 -3.48 -5.19 13.30
N SER A 273 -2.39 -5.95 13.41
CA SER A 273 -1.04 -5.47 13.20
C SER A 273 -0.82 -5.00 11.75
N PHE A 274 -1.25 -5.79 10.77
CA PHE A 274 -1.15 -5.44 9.35
C PHE A 274 -2.05 -4.26 8.96
N ILE A 275 -3.27 -4.16 9.51
CA ILE A 275 -4.13 -2.98 9.31
C ILE A 275 -3.49 -1.71 9.90
N ALA A 276 -2.89 -1.80 11.08
CA ALA A 276 -2.19 -0.67 11.69
C ALA A 276 -0.96 -0.23 10.87
N ILE A 277 -0.23 -1.20 10.28
CA ILE A 277 0.88 -0.93 9.36
C ILE A 277 0.37 -0.20 8.11
N LEU A 278 -0.68 -0.70 7.44
CA LEU A 278 -1.27 -0.04 6.27
C LEU A 278 -1.73 1.39 6.55
N GLN A 279 -2.34 1.63 7.72
CA GLN A 279 -2.76 2.97 8.12
C GLN A 279 -1.60 3.94 8.30
N LYS A 280 -0.46 3.48 8.80
CA LYS A 280 0.75 4.30 8.90
C LYS A 280 1.35 4.57 7.52
N LEU A 281 1.39 3.54 6.66
CA LEU A 281 1.98 3.64 5.34
C LEU A 281 1.16 4.52 4.39
N ILE A 282 -0.17 4.61 4.51
CA ILE A 282 -0.95 5.46 3.60
C ILE A 282 -0.78 6.98 3.87
N ILE A 283 -0.21 7.37 5.01
CA ILE A 283 0.02 8.78 5.33
C ILE A 283 0.99 9.38 4.32
N ASN A 284 0.67 10.58 3.79
CA ASN A 284 1.49 11.28 2.80
C ASN A 284 1.81 10.37 1.59
N PHE A 285 0.79 9.71 1.05
CA PHE A 285 0.92 8.72 -0.02
C PHE A 285 1.70 9.25 -1.23
N ASP A 286 1.46 10.49 -1.65
CA ASP A 286 2.05 11.14 -2.83
C ASP A 286 3.32 11.96 -2.57
N LYS A 287 3.77 12.06 -1.31
CA LYS A 287 4.88 12.94 -0.92
C LYS A 287 6.19 12.63 -1.65
N GLY A 288 6.48 11.36 -1.88
CA GLY A 288 7.71 10.94 -2.57
C GLY A 288 7.84 11.52 -3.97
N PHE A 289 6.75 11.46 -4.73
CA PHE A 289 6.64 12.01 -6.08
C PHE A 289 6.73 13.54 -6.10
N VAL A 290 6.08 14.22 -5.14
CA VAL A 290 6.17 15.68 -5.03
C VAL A 290 7.60 16.15 -4.72
N GLU A 291 8.33 15.42 -3.86
CA GLU A 291 9.72 15.76 -3.56
C GLU A 291 10.68 15.40 -4.71
N LEU A 292 10.40 14.35 -5.48
CA LEU A 292 11.10 14.06 -6.74
C LEU A 292 10.98 15.24 -7.71
N GLU A 293 9.75 15.68 -7.98
CA GLU A 293 9.44 16.80 -8.88
C GLU A 293 10.23 18.05 -8.48
N LYS A 294 10.11 18.46 -7.22
CA LYS A 294 10.80 19.64 -6.68
C LYS A 294 12.32 19.48 -6.70
N GLY A 295 12.83 18.30 -6.37
CA GLY A 295 14.27 18.02 -6.33
C GLY A 295 14.91 18.17 -7.70
N ILE A 296 14.25 17.67 -8.77
CA ILE A 296 14.74 17.80 -10.14
C ILE A 296 14.79 19.27 -10.55
N ILE A 297 13.71 20.03 -10.34
CA ILE A 297 13.67 21.47 -10.67
C ILE A 297 14.77 22.24 -9.93
N ARG A 298 14.94 22.01 -8.62
CA ARG A 298 16.02 22.65 -7.83
C ARG A 298 17.41 22.29 -8.34
N SER A 299 17.63 21.03 -8.72
CA SER A 299 18.91 20.56 -9.26
C SER A 299 19.27 21.30 -10.55
N ILE A 300 18.30 21.41 -11.47
CA ILE A 300 18.48 22.07 -12.77
C ILE A 300 18.67 23.58 -12.58
N SER A 301 17.86 24.23 -11.74
CA SER A 301 18.07 25.65 -11.35
C SER A 301 19.47 25.86 -10.81
N TYR A 302 19.93 25.01 -9.88
CA TYR A 302 21.27 25.13 -9.32
C TYR A 302 22.36 25.02 -10.40
N ALA A 303 22.22 24.08 -11.34
CA ALA A 303 23.17 23.90 -12.43
C ALA A 303 23.21 25.12 -13.37
N LEU A 304 22.05 25.63 -13.79
CA LEU A 304 21.93 26.71 -14.77
C LEU A 304 22.14 28.11 -14.19
N GLU A 305 21.75 28.35 -12.94
CA GLU A 305 21.76 29.68 -12.33
C GLU A 305 23.02 29.91 -11.49
N ILE A 306 23.53 28.87 -10.82
CA ILE A 306 24.67 28.98 -9.89
C ILE A 306 25.94 28.38 -10.49
N GLN A 307 25.89 27.16 -11.01
CA GLN A 307 27.08 26.45 -11.51
C GLN A 307 27.45 26.81 -12.95
N ALA A 308 26.65 27.62 -13.64
CA ALA A 308 26.86 27.89 -15.05
C ALA A 308 28.27 28.35 -15.45
N PRO A 309 28.91 29.30 -14.74
CA PRO A 309 30.29 29.69 -15.04
C PRO A 309 31.28 28.54 -14.86
N MET A 310 31.08 27.69 -13.86
CA MET A 310 31.95 26.55 -13.57
C MET A 310 31.79 25.44 -14.61
N ILE A 311 30.55 25.16 -15.02
CA ILE A 311 30.25 24.25 -16.13
C ILE A 311 30.96 24.73 -17.39
N ALA A 312 30.76 26.00 -17.76
CA ALA A 312 31.35 26.56 -18.98
C ALA A 312 32.88 26.49 -18.98
N LYS A 313 33.52 26.86 -17.87
CA LYS A 313 34.98 26.77 -17.70
C LYS A 313 35.49 25.33 -17.78
N THR A 314 34.78 24.39 -17.16
CA THR A 314 35.18 22.98 -17.12
C THR A 314 35.08 22.36 -18.51
N VAL A 315 33.96 22.59 -19.19
CA VAL A 315 33.73 22.08 -20.54
C VAL A 315 34.72 22.69 -21.53
N LEU A 316 34.97 24.00 -21.49
CA LEU A 316 35.96 24.66 -22.35
C LEU A 316 37.36 24.06 -22.19
N ARG A 317 37.76 23.73 -20.95
CA ARG A 317 39.07 23.11 -20.67
C ARG A 317 39.18 21.68 -21.17
N LYS A 318 38.08 20.94 -21.23
CA LYS A 318 38.08 19.50 -21.55
C LYS A 318 37.72 19.20 -23.00
N CYS A 319 36.75 19.92 -23.56
CA CYS A 319 36.27 19.74 -24.93
C CYS A 319 36.68 20.87 -25.89
N GLY A 320 37.30 21.94 -25.39
CA GLY A 320 37.73 23.06 -26.22
C GLY A 320 36.61 24.05 -26.54
N ARG A 321 36.85 24.93 -27.52
CA ARG A 321 35.86 25.93 -27.96
C ARG A 321 34.78 25.25 -28.80
N ILE A 322 33.55 25.74 -28.67
CA ILE A 322 32.45 25.34 -29.54
C ILE A 322 32.65 25.97 -30.92
N ASN A 323 32.76 25.14 -31.95
CA ASN A 323 32.58 25.55 -33.34
C ASN A 323 31.08 25.46 -33.65
N PHE A 324 30.42 26.61 -33.84
CA PHE A 324 28.98 26.64 -34.05
C PHE A 324 28.59 25.98 -35.38
N ALA A 325 27.64 25.04 -35.33
CA ALA A 325 26.75 24.81 -36.46
C ALA A 325 25.55 25.76 -36.33
N LYS A 326 24.84 26.06 -37.43
CA LYS A 326 23.64 26.92 -37.38
C LYS A 326 22.65 26.39 -36.34
N THR A 327 22.05 27.29 -35.56
CA THR A 327 20.97 27.00 -34.62
C THR A 327 19.63 27.30 -35.26
N PHE A 328 18.67 26.40 -35.10
CA PHE A 328 17.26 26.67 -35.36
C PHE A 328 16.52 26.67 -34.03
N ASP A 329 15.84 27.77 -33.71
CA ASP A 329 14.90 27.83 -32.59
C ASP A 329 13.58 27.18 -33.04
N THR A 330 13.52 25.86 -32.98
CA THR A 330 12.24 25.15 -32.98
C THR A 330 11.92 24.76 -31.55
N ILE A 331 11.04 25.54 -30.91
CA ILE A 331 10.35 25.08 -29.70
C ILE A 331 9.47 23.91 -30.14
N ARG A 332 9.79 22.70 -29.70
CA ARG A 332 8.93 21.54 -29.93
C ARG A 332 7.67 21.70 -29.09
N GLN A 333 6.51 21.56 -29.73
CA GLN A 333 5.26 21.43 -29.01
C GLN A 333 5.26 20.01 -28.41
N ILE A 334 5.39 19.93 -27.09
CA ILE A 334 5.35 18.66 -26.38
C ILE A 334 3.87 18.34 -26.18
N ASP A 335 3.36 17.39 -26.94
CA ASP A 335 2.01 16.89 -26.71
C ASP A 335 2.06 15.93 -25.52
N ASN A 336 1.84 16.48 -24.33
CA ASN A 336 1.73 15.69 -23.11
C ASN A 336 0.41 16.01 -22.42
N GLN A 337 -0.49 15.03 -22.44
CA GLN A 337 -1.79 15.17 -21.83
C GLN A 337 -1.69 14.92 -20.33
N LYS A 338 -2.32 15.80 -19.57
CA LYS A 338 -2.48 15.60 -18.14
C LYS A 338 -3.27 14.30 -17.92
N PRO A 339 -2.79 13.36 -17.10
CA PRO A 339 -3.55 12.13 -16.84
C PRO A 339 -4.89 12.46 -16.18
N ASP A 340 -5.91 11.70 -16.54
CA ASP A 340 -7.23 11.81 -15.92
C ASP A 340 -7.14 11.58 -14.40
N PRO A 341 -7.79 12.43 -13.59
CA PRO A 341 -7.70 12.30 -12.15
C PRO A 341 -8.34 10.99 -11.68
N VAL A 342 -7.53 10.14 -11.02
CA VAL A 342 -8.06 9.01 -10.26
C VAL A 342 -8.66 9.52 -8.95
N GLN A 343 -9.85 9.03 -8.60
CA GLN A 343 -10.43 9.34 -7.30
C GLN A 343 -9.57 8.76 -6.19
N ARG A 344 -8.91 9.64 -5.42
CA ARG A 344 -8.06 9.27 -4.28
C ARG A 344 -8.93 8.69 -3.16
N ARG A 345 -9.05 7.37 -3.13
CA ARG A 345 -9.92 6.61 -2.22
C ARG A 345 -9.17 5.61 -1.37
N ALA A 346 -7.86 5.36 -1.60
CA ALA A 346 -7.10 4.36 -0.84
C ALA A 346 -7.26 4.53 0.68
N VAL A 347 -7.18 5.77 1.19
CA VAL A 347 -7.41 6.09 2.61
C VAL A 347 -8.82 5.68 3.09
N PHE A 348 -9.85 5.91 2.27
CA PHE A 348 -11.23 5.54 2.60
C PHE A 348 -11.44 4.02 2.55
N MET A 349 -10.88 3.32 1.56
CA MET A 349 -10.98 1.87 1.46
C MET A 349 -10.24 1.14 2.58
N ILE A 350 -9.07 1.62 3.02
CA ILE A 350 -8.39 1.05 4.20
C ILE A 350 -9.26 1.20 5.47
N ARG A 351 -9.96 2.34 5.61
CA ARG A 351 -10.95 2.51 6.69
C ARG A 351 -12.14 1.57 6.54
N GLU A 352 -12.58 1.29 5.31
CA GLU A 352 -13.66 0.34 5.04
C GLU A 352 -13.25 -1.10 5.38
N VAL A 353 -12.04 -1.53 5.04
CA VAL A 353 -11.49 -2.84 5.45
C VAL A 353 -11.52 -2.98 6.97
N LYS A 354 -11.15 -1.94 7.73
CA LYS A 354 -11.30 -1.93 9.19
C LYS A 354 -12.76 -2.05 9.64
N ARG A 355 -13.69 -1.36 8.98
CA ARG A 355 -15.13 -1.41 9.32
C ARG A 355 -15.76 -2.77 9.03
N ARG A 356 -15.31 -3.49 7.99
CA ARG A 356 -15.81 -4.83 7.66
C ARG A 356 -15.34 -5.91 8.64
N LYS A 357 -14.25 -5.67 9.39
CA LYS A 357 -13.92 -6.45 10.60
C LYS A 357 -14.91 -6.17 11.73
N ASN A 358 -15.26 -4.89 11.91
CA ASN A 358 -16.28 -4.42 12.85
C ASN A 358 -17.69 -4.66 12.32
#